data_AF-A0A7W1TS20-F1
#
_entry.id   AF-A0A7W1TS20-F1
#
_cell.length_a   1.000
_cell.length_b   1.000
_cell.length_c   1.000
_cell.angle_alpha   90.00
_cell.angle_beta   90.00
_cell.angle_gamma   90.00
#
_symmetry.space_group_name_H-M   'P 1'
#
loop_
_entity.id
_entity.type
_entity.pdbx_description
1 polymer ?
#
loop_
_entity_poly.entity_id
_entity_poly.type
_entity_poly.pdbx_seq_one_letter_code
_entity_poly.pdbx_strand_id
1 'polypeptide(L)'
;PDDENPEWTREDFRKARPLAEVLPDLAETMRRYQGQRGPQKAPTKELISLRIDRDVADALRASGDGWQTRANGALRAFAAKAGLMRERGATYRTARKRAKAIRAK
;
A
#
# COMPACT_ATOMS: atom_id res chain seq x y z
N PRO A 1 11.38 26.82 -26.46
CA PRO A 1 10.07 26.13 -26.46
C PRO A 1 10.25 24.77 -27.13
N ASP A 2 9.68 23.70 -26.58
CA ASP A 2 9.67 22.39 -27.23
C ASP A 2 8.58 22.40 -28.32
N ASP A 3 8.95 22.11 -29.56
CA ASP A 3 8.02 22.12 -30.70
C ASP A 3 7.00 20.97 -30.62
N GLU A 4 7.30 19.90 -29.86
CA GLU A 4 6.43 18.73 -29.71
C GLU A 4 5.47 18.86 -28.52
N ASN A 5 5.80 19.68 -27.52
CA ASN A 5 4.99 19.91 -26.34
C ASN A 5 4.97 21.39 -25.93
N PRO A 6 4.30 22.25 -26.70
CA PRO A 6 4.19 23.67 -26.39
C PRO A 6 3.42 23.92 -25.08
N GLU A 7 3.70 25.04 -24.42
CA GLU A 7 2.99 25.43 -23.21
C GLU A 7 1.51 25.67 -23.50
N TRP A 8 0.65 25.13 -22.63
CA TRP A 8 -0.80 25.27 -22.79
C TRP A 8 -1.24 26.71 -22.50
N THR A 9 -1.85 27.36 -23.49
CA THR A 9 -2.37 28.71 -23.36
C THR A 9 -3.80 28.72 -22.83
N ARG A 10 -4.28 29.90 -22.40
CA ARG A 10 -5.68 30.08 -21.97
C ARG A 10 -6.70 29.74 -23.06
N GLU A 11 -6.32 29.84 -24.33
CA GLU A 11 -7.18 29.44 -25.45
C GLU A 11 -7.33 27.93 -25.57
N ASP A 12 -6.27 27.19 -25.27
CA ASP A 12 -6.29 25.73 -25.27
C ASP A 12 -7.22 25.20 -24.18
N PHE A 13 -7.19 25.81 -22.99
CA PHE A 13 -8.14 25.48 -21.91
C PHE A 13 -9.59 25.82 -22.27
N ARG A 14 -9.85 26.88 -23.06
CA ARG A 14 -11.21 27.20 -23.52
C ARG A 14 -11.77 26.17 -24.49
N LYS A 15 -10.90 25.49 -25.25
CA LYS A 15 -11.27 24.42 -26.19
C LYS A 15 -11.32 23.04 -25.53
N ALA A 16 -10.84 22.91 -24.29
CA ALA A 16 -10.84 21.64 -23.57
C ALA A 16 -12.28 21.14 -23.33
N ARG A 17 -12.49 19.83 -23.51
CA ARG A 17 -13.78 19.17 -23.31
C ARG A 17 -13.67 18.15 -22.18
N PRO A 18 -14.77 17.90 -21.43
CA PRO A 18 -14.78 16.87 -20.39
C PRO A 18 -14.39 15.49 -20.94
N LEU A 19 -13.58 14.74 -20.19
CA LEU A 19 -13.15 13.38 -20.55
C LEU A 19 -14.33 12.46 -20.87
N ALA A 20 -15.44 12.61 -20.12
CA ALA A 20 -16.66 11.84 -20.31
C ALA A 20 -17.32 12.04 -21.67
N GLU A 21 -17.08 13.17 -22.34
CA GLU A 21 -17.63 13.45 -23.67
C GLU A 21 -16.73 12.97 -24.81
N VAL A 22 -15.41 13.01 -24.62
CA VAL A 22 -14.44 12.65 -25.66
C VAL A 22 -14.10 11.15 -25.64
N LEU A 23 -14.13 10.52 -24.46
CA LEU A 23 -13.77 9.12 -24.25
C LEU A 23 -14.72 8.49 -23.20
N PRO A 24 -15.99 8.23 -23.57
CA PRO A 24 -17.02 7.79 -22.62
C PRO A 24 -16.68 6.47 -21.91
N ASP A 25 -16.12 5.49 -22.63
CA ASP A 25 -15.77 4.17 -22.09
C ASP A 25 -14.63 4.24 -21.07
N LEU A 26 -13.64 5.09 -21.33
CA LEU A 26 -12.53 5.33 -20.41
C LEU A 26 -13.03 6.06 -19.16
N ALA A 27 -13.88 7.06 -19.33
CA ALA A 27 -14.49 7.79 -18.23
C ALA A 27 -15.35 6.87 -17.35
N GLU A 28 -16.11 5.95 -17.95
CA GLU A 28 -16.87 4.94 -17.20
C GLU A 28 -15.95 4.00 -16.43
N THR A 29 -14.89 3.54 -17.07
CA THR A 29 -13.89 2.69 -16.43
C THR A 29 -13.24 3.39 -15.24
N MET A 30 -12.82 4.64 -15.39
CA MET A 30 -12.27 5.43 -14.29
C MET A 30 -13.28 5.68 -13.17
N ARG A 31 -14.55 5.96 -13.49
CA ARG A 31 -15.62 6.07 -12.48
C ARG A 31 -15.82 4.78 -11.69
N ARG A 32 -15.75 3.62 -12.35
CA ARG A 32 -15.82 2.31 -11.69
C ARG A 32 -14.66 2.11 -10.70
N TYR A 33 -13.47 2.63 -10.99
CA TYR A 33 -12.29 2.48 -10.13
C TYR A 33 -12.09 3.62 -9.11
N GLN A 34 -12.69 4.80 -9.33
CA GLN A 34 -12.66 5.90 -8.38
C GLN A 34 -13.36 5.49 -7.08
N GLY A 35 -12.62 5.48 -5.96
CA GLY A 35 -13.14 5.07 -4.66
C GLY A 35 -13.03 3.57 -4.37
N GLN A 36 -12.63 2.73 -5.34
CA GLN A 36 -12.30 1.32 -5.09
C GLN A 36 -10.88 1.20 -4.49
N ARG A 37 -10.69 1.73 -3.27
CA ARG A 37 -9.72 1.08 -2.38
C ARG A 37 -10.26 -0.34 -2.20
N GLY A 38 -9.53 -1.35 -2.69
CA GLY A 38 -9.91 -2.76 -2.53
C GLY A 38 -10.29 -3.05 -1.07
N PRO A 39 -11.14 -4.07 -0.82
CA PRO A 39 -11.82 -4.27 0.46
C PRO A 39 -10.86 -3.99 1.61
N GLN A 40 -11.25 -3.06 2.49
CA GLN A 40 -10.43 -2.54 3.58
C GLN A 40 -10.06 -3.71 4.49
N LYS A 41 -8.94 -4.36 4.19
CA LYS A 41 -8.39 -5.44 5.00
C LYS A 41 -8.08 -4.83 6.35
N ALA A 42 -8.51 -5.50 7.42
CA ALA A 42 -8.11 -5.15 8.77
C ALA A 42 -6.60 -4.86 8.80
N PRO A 43 -6.14 -3.84 9.56
CA PRO A 43 -4.73 -3.46 9.60
C PRO A 43 -3.88 -4.71 9.84
N THR A 44 -2.97 -5.00 8.92
CA THR A 44 -2.09 -6.18 9.04
C THR A 44 -1.02 -5.99 10.12
N LYS A 45 -0.88 -4.75 10.63
CA LYS A 45 0.03 -4.34 11.69
C LYS A 45 -0.79 -3.64 12.77
N GLU A 46 -0.55 -4.04 14.01
CA GLU A 46 -1.10 -3.38 15.19
C GLU A 46 -0.08 -2.38 15.71
N LEU A 47 -0.50 -1.15 16.01
CA LEU A 47 0.36 -0.16 16.65
C LEU A 47 0.32 -0.41 18.16
N ILE A 48 1.46 -0.80 18.72
CA ILE A 48 1.61 -1.00 20.16
C ILE A 48 2.59 0.04 20.73
N SER A 49 2.33 0.49 21.95
CA SER A 49 3.27 1.33 22.70
C SER A 49 4.27 0.43 23.44
N LEU A 50 5.48 0.30 22.92
CA LEU A 50 6.57 -0.49 23.51
C LEU A 50 7.72 0.43 23.93
N ARG A 51 8.24 0.23 25.15
CA ARG A 51 9.49 0.86 25.60
C ARG A 51 10.67 -0.03 25.18
N ILE A 52 11.72 0.59 24.65
CA ILE A 52 12.94 -0.06 24.16
C ILE A 52 14.11 0.72 24.76
N ASP A 53 15.19 0.03 25.12
CA ASP A 53 16.41 0.67 25.59
C ASP A 53 16.96 1.65 24.54
N ARG A 54 17.55 2.74 25.03
CA ARG A 54 17.93 3.89 24.21
C ARG A 54 19.00 3.51 23.17
N ASP A 55 20.01 2.79 23.59
CA ASP A 55 21.11 2.29 22.74
C ASP A 55 20.59 1.41 21.60
N VAL A 56 19.65 0.51 21.89
CA VAL A 56 19.00 -0.34 20.88
C VAL A 56 18.20 0.50 19.89
N ALA A 57 17.42 1.47 20.39
CA ALA A 57 16.64 2.35 19.53
C ALA A 57 17.54 3.21 18.61
N ASP A 58 18.65 3.69 19.14
CA ASP A 58 19.62 4.51 18.41
C ASP A 58 20.34 3.66 17.34
N ALA A 59 20.78 2.45 17.67
CA ALA A 59 21.37 1.51 16.72
C ALA A 59 20.40 1.14 15.59
N LEU A 60 19.12 0.90 15.91
CA LEU A 60 18.10 0.62 14.90
C LEU A 60 17.90 1.83 13.99
N ARG A 61 17.71 3.04 14.53
CA ARG A 61 17.54 4.26 13.70
C ARG A 61 18.77 4.55 12.82
N ALA A 62 19.97 4.33 13.34
CA ALA A 62 21.22 4.51 12.61
C ALA A 62 21.35 3.57 11.40
N SER A 63 20.61 2.44 11.37
CA SER A 63 20.56 1.55 10.20
C SER A 63 19.84 2.17 8.99
N GLY A 64 19.28 3.38 9.11
CA GLY A 64 18.67 4.13 8.01
C GLY A 64 17.25 3.67 7.66
N ASP A 65 16.85 3.92 6.42
CA ASP A 65 15.50 3.64 5.96
C ASP A 65 15.11 2.16 6.15
N GLY A 66 13.85 1.95 6.55
CA GLY A 66 13.32 0.62 6.82
C GLY A 66 13.75 0.02 8.18
N TRP A 67 14.35 0.79 9.09
CA TRP A 67 14.74 0.28 10.41
C TRP A 67 13.58 -0.32 11.20
N GLN A 68 12.37 0.24 11.08
CA GLN A 68 11.16 -0.31 11.70
C GLN A 68 10.80 -1.69 11.12
N THR A 69 11.00 -1.89 9.82
CA THR A 69 10.80 -3.19 9.16
C THR A 69 11.81 -4.21 9.66
N ARG A 70 13.09 -3.81 9.81
CA ARG A 70 14.14 -4.66 10.42
C ARG A 70 13.81 -5.01 11.87
N ALA A 71 13.39 -4.03 12.68
CA ALA A 71 12.99 -4.24 14.07
C ALA A 71 11.82 -5.25 14.18
N ASN A 72 10.77 -5.07 13.37
CA ASN A 72 9.66 -6.01 13.32
C ASN A 72 10.08 -7.42 12.85
N GLY A 73 11.05 -7.50 11.92
CA GLY A 73 11.65 -8.77 11.49
C GLY A 73 12.34 -9.50 12.64
N ALA A 74 13.14 -8.79 13.44
CA ALA A 74 13.81 -9.34 14.61
C ALA A 74 12.80 -9.84 15.66
N LEU A 75 11.78 -9.06 15.98
CA LEU A 75 10.71 -9.46 16.92
C LEU A 75 9.97 -10.72 16.43
N ARG A 76 9.68 -10.80 15.13
CA ARG A 76 9.05 -11.99 14.54
C ARG A 76 9.95 -13.22 14.62
N ALA A 77 11.24 -13.08 14.32
CA ALA A 77 12.21 -14.17 14.39
C ALA A 77 12.37 -14.68 15.83
N PHE A 78 12.49 -13.77 16.80
CA PHE A 78 12.50 -14.09 18.22
C PHE A 78 11.24 -14.86 18.64
N ALA A 79 10.05 -14.34 18.31
CA ALA A 79 8.80 -14.97 18.68
C ALA A 79 8.60 -16.36 18.04
N ALA A 80 9.11 -16.56 16.82
CA ALA A 80 9.12 -17.88 16.18
C ALA A 80 10.07 -18.84 16.90
N LYS A 81 11.31 -18.41 17.19
CA LYS A 81 12.31 -19.20 17.92
C LYS A 81 11.83 -19.56 19.33
N ALA A 82 11.15 -18.65 20.01
CA ALA A 82 10.61 -18.84 21.34
C ALA A 82 9.30 -19.66 21.36
N GLY A 83 8.81 -20.16 20.21
CA GLY A 83 7.55 -20.90 20.12
C GLY A 83 6.29 -20.07 20.39
N LEU A 84 6.43 -18.76 20.61
CA LEU A 84 5.33 -17.82 20.86
C LEU A 84 4.46 -17.62 19.60
N MET A 85 5.05 -17.86 18.42
CA MET A 85 4.28 -17.99 17.19
C MET A 85 3.86 -19.44 16.98
N ARG A 86 2.64 -19.78 17.39
CA ARG A 86 1.97 -21.00 16.90
C ARG A 86 1.92 -20.95 15.38
N GLU A 87 2.18 -22.10 14.74
CA GLU A 87 2.30 -22.25 13.29
C GLU A 87 1.32 -21.36 12.51
N ARG A 88 1.84 -20.33 11.85
CA ARG A 88 1.10 -19.49 10.89
C ARG A 88 0.91 -20.21 9.55
N GLY A 89 0.59 -21.51 9.57
CA GLY A 89 0.27 -22.31 8.39
C GLY A 89 -1.15 -22.05 7.87
N ALA A 90 -2.11 -21.86 8.79
CA ALA A 90 -3.53 -21.87 8.47
C ALA A 90 -4.17 -20.48 8.27
N THR A 91 -3.56 -19.39 8.73
CA THR A 91 -4.23 -18.07 8.70
C THR A 91 -3.73 -17.15 7.57
N TYR A 92 -2.42 -17.09 7.34
CA TYR A 92 -1.83 -16.19 6.33
C TYR A 92 -2.00 -16.67 4.88
N ARG A 93 -1.86 -17.98 4.63
CA ARG A 93 -2.10 -18.58 3.29
C ARG A 93 -3.59 -18.57 2.92
N THR A 94 -4.46 -18.83 3.88
CA THR A 94 -5.92 -18.92 3.67
C THR A 94 -6.55 -17.56 3.44
N ALA A 95 -6.07 -16.51 4.12
CA ALA A 95 -6.47 -15.13 3.86
C ALA A 95 -6.07 -14.66 2.45
N ARG A 96 -4.89 -15.07 1.95
CA ARG A 96 -4.44 -14.76 0.58
C ARG A 96 -5.21 -15.56 -0.48
N LYS A 97 -5.52 -16.84 -0.23
CA LYS A 97 -6.36 -17.66 -1.13
C LYS A 97 -7.81 -17.17 -1.19
N ARG A 98 -8.44 -16.85 -0.06
CA ARG A 98 -9.81 -16.28 -0.02
C ARG A 98 -9.89 -14.92 -0.71
N ALA A 99 -8.92 -14.03 -0.48
CA ALA A 99 -8.88 -12.74 -1.17
C ALA A 99 -8.66 -12.86 -2.69
N LYS A 100 -7.98 -13.92 -3.16
CA LYS A 100 -7.84 -14.22 -4.59
C LYS A 100 -9.12 -14.80 -5.18
N ALA A 101 -9.82 -15.68 -4.46
CA ALA A 101 -11.05 -16.32 -4.89
C ALA A 101 -12.24 -15.34 -4.98
N ILE A 102 -12.33 -14.38 -4.06
CA ILE A 102 -13.39 -13.34 -4.07
C ILE A 102 -13.22 -12.38 -5.26
N ARG A 103 -12.00 -12.18 -5.76
CA ARG A 103 -11.71 -11.31 -6.90
C ARG A 103 -11.86 -12.02 -8.27
N ALA A 104 -12.04 -13.34 -8.27
CA ALA A 104 -12.15 -14.17 -9.47
C ALA A 104 -13.60 -14.61 -9.77
N LYS A 105 -14.57 -14.05 -9.05
CA LYS A 105 -16.01 -14.21 -9.24
C LYS A 105 -16.61 -12.84 -9.52
#